data_AF-A0A9W8ASL1-F1
#
_entry.id   AF-A0A9W8ASL1-F1
#
_cell.length_a   1.000
_cell.length_b   1.000
_cell.length_c   1.000
_cell.angle_alpha   90.00
_cell.angle_beta   90.00
_cell.angle_gamma   90.00
#
_symmetry.space_group_name_H-M   'P 1'
#
loop_
_entity.id
_entity.type
_entity.pdbx_description
1 polymer ?
#
loop_
_entity_poly.entity_id
_entity_poly.type
_entity_poly.pdbx_seq_one_letter_code
_entity_poly.pdbx_strand_id
1 'polypeptide(L)'
;MGREASPQQNSPATIVKDIDSNDDQDIARTNALLKPLGYYCKDILGDGNCLFRALADQHQGNQETHAEYRQKICDYIANHRDDFEPFIEFDEAFDHYLDRMRSLGTFGGHLELVAFTRNYRTAINIYHADGTVYCLGREPSDDSVDNTSSPRSESTSEDNPGRASPSSPSTVYLAYHSWEHYSSIRCRAGPHDGLPRIPDGGPLVQNPNSPSPPSERQQQLNAQLEALKIQKNQTAKPIPQKIPARRRKVQAKRRQKENRKLKGKIQYLETQADSENHPQTDASLNQLYI
;
A
#
# COMPACT_ATOMS: atom_id res chain seq x y z
N MET A 1 61.56 -15.33 26.81
CA MET A 1 60.59 -14.28 27.21
C MET A 1 59.88 -13.81 25.94
N GLY A 2 58.83 -14.54 25.53
CA GLY A 2 58.04 -14.23 24.35
C GLY A 2 57.06 -13.10 24.64
N ARG A 3 56.95 -12.14 23.71
CA ARG A 3 56.00 -11.03 23.79
C ARG A 3 54.67 -11.50 23.20
N GLU A 4 53.65 -11.60 24.04
CA GLU A 4 52.27 -11.87 23.64
C GLU A 4 51.68 -10.62 22.95
N ALA A 5 51.12 -10.83 21.75
CA ALA A 5 50.41 -9.80 20.99
C ALA A 5 48.92 -9.87 21.33
N SER A 6 48.36 -8.76 21.83
CA SER A 6 46.93 -8.63 22.15
C SER A 6 46.06 -8.65 20.86
N PRO A 7 44.85 -9.24 20.89
CA PRO A 7 43.99 -9.28 19.71
C PRO A 7 43.30 -7.93 19.51
N GLN A 8 43.50 -7.32 18.34
CA GLN A 8 42.72 -6.16 17.88
C GLN A 8 41.26 -6.55 17.68
N GLN A 9 40.38 -5.81 18.36
CA GLN A 9 38.94 -5.88 18.19
C GLN A 9 38.56 -5.40 16.78
N ASN A 10 38.01 -6.30 15.96
CA ASN A 10 37.32 -5.94 14.73
C ASN A 10 35.92 -5.44 15.10
N SER A 11 35.75 -4.11 15.16
CA SER A 11 34.44 -3.47 15.12
C SER A 11 33.76 -3.75 13.76
N PRO A 12 32.47 -4.14 13.73
CA PRO A 12 31.78 -4.37 12.46
C PRO A 12 31.61 -3.03 11.74
N ALA A 13 32.11 -2.99 10.51
CA ALA A 13 31.96 -1.85 9.61
C ALA A 13 30.47 -1.55 9.39
N THR A 14 30.05 -0.35 9.76
CA THR A 14 28.77 0.22 9.37
C THR A 14 28.72 0.26 7.85
N ILE A 15 27.92 -0.61 7.24
CA ILE A 15 27.56 -0.50 5.83
C ILE A 15 26.62 0.69 5.73
N VAL A 16 27.18 1.86 5.43
CA VAL A 16 26.42 3.00 4.93
C VAL A 16 25.89 2.55 3.57
N LYS A 17 24.60 2.22 3.49
CA LYS A 17 23.96 2.01 2.19
C LYS A 17 23.96 3.36 1.49
N ASP A 18 24.55 3.42 0.31
CA ASP A 18 24.37 4.56 -0.60
C ASP A 18 22.86 4.66 -0.89
N ILE A 19 22.20 5.63 -0.25
CA ILE A 19 20.79 5.94 -0.46
C ILE A 19 20.68 6.58 -1.85
N ASP A 20 19.85 6.00 -2.70
CA ASP A 20 19.76 6.40 -4.10
C ASP A 20 19.11 7.79 -4.19
N SER A 21 19.66 8.66 -5.03
CA SER A 21 19.28 10.10 -5.15
C SER A 21 17.80 10.37 -5.50
N ASN A 22 17.04 9.31 -5.80
CA ASN A 22 15.62 9.34 -6.10
C ASN A 22 14.75 9.19 -4.84
N ASP A 23 15.24 8.49 -3.81
CA ASP A 23 14.52 8.20 -2.56
C ASP A 23 14.30 9.48 -1.74
N ASP A 24 15.32 10.34 -1.71
CA ASP A 24 15.27 11.66 -1.09
C ASP A 24 14.27 12.59 -1.78
N GLN A 25 14.01 12.40 -3.07
CA GLN A 25 13.13 13.28 -3.84
C GLN A 25 11.66 13.08 -3.48
N ASP A 26 11.20 11.83 -3.31
CA ASP A 26 9.79 11.57 -2.96
C ASP A 26 9.46 12.04 -1.54
N ILE A 27 10.38 11.81 -0.59
CA ILE A 27 10.26 12.34 0.76
C ILE A 27 10.27 13.88 0.74
N ALA A 28 11.16 14.49 -0.05
CA ALA A 28 11.22 15.95 -0.17
C ALA A 28 9.95 16.53 -0.80
N ARG A 29 9.41 15.91 -1.85
CA ARG A 29 8.14 16.31 -2.49
C ARG A 29 6.97 16.18 -1.52
N THR A 30 6.85 15.05 -0.83
CA THR A 30 5.78 14.85 0.17
C THR A 30 5.90 15.87 1.31
N ASN A 31 7.10 16.12 1.82
CA ASN A 31 7.31 17.18 2.82
C ASN A 31 7.00 18.58 2.28
N ALA A 32 7.26 18.86 1.00
CA ALA A 32 6.90 20.13 0.38
C ALA A 32 5.38 20.33 0.32
N LEU A 33 4.61 19.25 0.09
CA LEU A 33 3.14 19.26 0.15
C LEU A 33 2.61 19.45 1.58
N LEU A 34 3.22 18.78 2.56
CA LEU A 34 2.80 18.81 3.96
C LEU A 34 3.20 20.09 4.70
N LYS A 35 4.32 20.72 4.32
CA LYS A 35 4.87 21.93 4.95
C LYS A 35 3.88 23.09 5.04
N PRO A 36 3.19 23.51 3.96
CA PRO A 36 2.20 24.60 4.04
C PRO A 36 0.97 24.22 4.89
N LEU A 37 0.69 22.93 5.05
CA LEU A 37 -0.38 22.43 5.93
C LEU A 37 0.05 22.34 7.41
N GLY A 38 1.31 22.63 7.73
CA GLY A 38 1.83 22.56 9.09
C GLY A 38 2.25 21.14 9.52
N TYR A 39 2.52 20.24 8.58
CA TYR A 39 2.92 18.87 8.83
C TYR A 39 4.29 18.52 8.22
N TYR A 40 4.84 17.38 8.60
CA TYR A 40 6.08 16.81 8.05
C TYR A 40 6.09 15.28 8.17
N CYS A 41 6.91 14.62 7.35
CA CYS A 41 7.22 13.20 7.49
C CYS A 41 8.31 13.02 8.56
N LYS A 42 8.00 12.28 9.63
CA LYS A 42 8.98 11.86 10.62
C LYS A 42 9.93 10.84 9.99
N ASP A 43 11.20 10.94 10.33
CA ASP A 43 12.21 9.98 9.93
C ASP A 43 11.94 8.60 10.56
N ILE A 44 11.79 7.59 9.71
CA ILE A 44 11.52 6.20 10.07
C ILE A 44 12.63 5.36 9.46
N LEU A 45 13.16 4.40 10.21
CA LEU A 45 14.25 3.58 9.73
C LEU A 45 13.82 2.70 8.55
N GLY A 46 14.57 2.76 7.44
CA GLY A 46 14.39 1.93 6.25
C GLY A 46 14.98 0.52 6.38
N ASP A 47 14.51 -0.27 7.35
CA ASP A 47 15.01 -1.61 7.69
C ASP A 47 14.01 -2.74 7.34
N GLY A 48 13.02 -2.47 6.48
CA GLY A 48 11.91 -3.39 6.19
C GLY A 48 10.86 -3.50 7.30
N ASN A 49 11.02 -2.78 8.43
CA ASN A 49 10.00 -2.64 9.46
C ASN A 49 9.23 -1.30 9.36
N CYS A 50 9.51 -0.49 8.34
CA CYS A 50 9.04 0.89 8.20
C CYS A 50 7.51 1.04 8.41
N LEU A 51 6.69 0.15 7.81
CA LEU A 51 5.24 0.16 8.01
C LEU A 51 4.85 0.06 9.49
N PHE A 52 5.34 -0.97 10.17
CA PHE A 52 5.02 -1.23 11.57
C PHE A 52 5.60 -0.16 12.50
N ARG A 53 6.76 0.40 12.16
CA ARG A 53 7.37 1.53 12.86
C ARG A 53 6.52 2.79 12.74
N ALA A 54 6.02 3.09 11.55
CA ALA A 54 5.16 4.24 11.31
C ALA A 54 3.79 4.09 12.01
N LEU A 55 3.20 2.88 11.98
CA LEU A 55 1.97 2.56 12.73
C LEU A 55 2.18 2.67 14.25
N ALA A 56 3.27 2.13 14.78
CA ALA A 56 3.62 2.27 16.20
C ALA A 56 3.82 3.74 16.57
N ASP A 57 4.51 4.52 15.74
CA ASP A 57 4.74 5.94 15.98
C ASP A 57 3.44 6.74 16.00
N GLN A 58 2.50 6.41 15.12
CA GLN A 58 1.19 7.06 15.10
C GLN A 58 0.33 6.68 16.31
N HIS A 59 0.33 5.41 16.69
CA HIS A 59 -0.61 4.88 17.68
C HIS A 59 -0.09 4.95 19.14
N GLN A 60 1.24 4.88 19.34
CA GLN A 60 1.89 4.94 20.66
C GLN A 60 2.87 6.10 20.82
N GLY A 61 3.21 6.80 19.74
CA GLY A 61 4.04 8.00 19.80
C GLY A 61 5.54 7.77 19.60
N ASN A 62 5.98 6.52 19.41
CA ASN A 62 7.35 6.16 19.05
C ASN A 62 7.38 4.88 18.21
N GLN A 63 8.53 4.60 17.58
CA GLN A 63 8.71 3.46 16.67
C GLN A 63 9.27 2.19 17.33
N GLU A 64 9.48 2.18 18.64
CA GLU A 64 10.23 1.12 19.35
C GLU A 64 9.43 -0.19 19.45
N THR A 65 8.10 -0.09 19.53
CA THR A 65 7.19 -1.24 19.69
C THR A 65 6.73 -1.86 18.36
N HIS A 66 7.39 -1.52 17.25
CA HIS A 66 7.02 -2.02 15.91
C HIS A 66 6.91 -3.55 15.81
N ALA A 67 7.76 -4.29 16.55
CA ALA A 67 7.73 -5.75 16.57
C ALA A 67 6.41 -6.28 17.18
N GLU A 68 5.89 -5.63 18.21
CA GLU A 68 4.61 -5.98 18.84
C GLU A 68 3.45 -5.73 17.88
N TYR A 69 3.46 -4.60 17.18
CA TYR A 69 2.46 -4.30 16.13
C TYR A 69 2.48 -5.34 15.03
N ARG A 70 3.68 -5.75 14.57
CA ARG A 70 3.81 -6.83 13.58
C ARG A 70 3.14 -8.11 14.06
N GLN A 71 3.43 -8.55 15.29
CA GLN A 71 2.82 -9.77 15.82
C GLN A 71 1.30 -9.64 15.93
N LYS A 72 0.79 -8.56 16.53
CA LYS A 72 -0.66 -8.33 16.68
C LYS A 72 -1.40 -8.27 15.35
N ILE A 73 -0.81 -7.67 14.33
CA ILE A 73 -1.37 -7.62 12.98
C ILE A 73 -1.36 -9.01 12.34
N CYS A 74 -0.25 -9.76 12.43
CA CYS A 74 -0.19 -11.13 11.91
C CYS A 74 -1.16 -12.07 12.65
N ASP A 75 -1.33 -11.91 13.96
CA ASP A 75 -2.31 -12.65 14.76
C ASP A 75 -3.74 -12.33 14.30
N TYR A 76 -4.02 -11.06 14.00
CA TYR A 76 -5.31 -10.67 13.44
C TYR A 76 -5.55 -11.36 12.09
N ILE A 77 -4.59 -11.31 11.17
CA ILE A 77 -4.67 -11.96 9.85
C ILE A 77 -4.90 -13.46 10.01
N ALA A 78 -4.14 -14.13 10.89
CA ALA A 78 -4.26 -15.56 11.16
C ALA A 78 -5.67 -15.95 11.67
N ASN A 79 -6.24 -15.13 12.55
CA ASN A 79 -7.57 -15.36 13.11
C ASN A 79 -8.73 -15.03 12.14
N HIS A 80 -8.43 -14.38 11.02
CA HIS A 80 -9.41 -14.00 9.99
C HIS A 80 -9.00 -14.55 8.62
N ARG A 81 -8.46 -15.77 8.57
CA ARG A 81 -7.88 -16.38 7.36
C ARG A 81 -8.76 -16.21 6.12
N ASP A 82 -10.05 -16.50 6.22
CA ASP A 82 -11.00 -16.42 5.09
C ASP A 82 -11.08 -15.02 4.45
N ASP A 83 -10.84 -13.96 5.24
CA ASP A 83 -10.87 -12.57 4.77
C ASP A 83 -9.58 -12.16 4.04
N PHE A 84 -8.45 -12.83 4.32
CA PHE A 84 -7.13 -12.42 3.85
C PHE A 84 -6.52 -13.38 2.84
N GLU A 85 -6.75 -14.69 2.98
CA GLU A 85 -6.21 -15.73 2.09
C GLU A 85 -6.51 -15.50 0.60
N PRO A 86 -7.72 -15.02 0.19
CA PRO A 86 -7.99 -14.73 -1.21
C PRO A 86 -7.10 -13.64 -1.84
N PHE A 87 -6.44 -12.82 -1.02
CA PHE A 87 -5.60 -11.71 -1.45
C PHE A 87 -4.10 -12.01 -1.34
N ILE A 88 -3.72 -13.19 -0.86
CA ILE A 88 -2.33 -13.65 -0.87
C ILE A 88 -1.97 -14.10 -2.29
N GLU A 89 -0.71 -13.89 -2.68
CA GLU A 89 -0.19 -14.29 -3.98
C GLU A 89 -0.48 -15.77 -4.28
N PHE A 90 -0.95 -16.06 -5.50
CA PHE A 90 -1.43 -17.40 -5.88
C PHE A 90 -0.38 -18.52 -5.77
N ASP A 91 0.91 -18.18 -5.72
CA ASP A 91 2.03 -19.11 -5.58
C ASP A 91 2.58 -19.21 -4.15
N GLU A 92 1.96 -18.52 -3.17
CA GLU A 92 2.32 -18.58 -1.77
C GLU A 92 1.17 -19.16 -0.92
N ALA A 93 1.49 -20.15 -0.08
CA ALA A 93 0.52 -20.68 0.88
C ALA A 93 0.31 -19.70 2.04
N PHE A 94 -0.92 -19.56 2.54
CA PHE A 94 -1.28 -18.65 3.64
C PHE A 94 -0.35 -18.76 4.86
N ASP A 95 -0.03 -19.97 5.30
CA ASP A 95 0.81 -20.18 6.47
C ASP A 95 2.27 -19.73 6.21
N HIS A 96 2.77 -19.92 4.98
CA HIS A 96 4.09 -19.43 4.58
C HIS A 96 4.15 -17.89 4.52
N TYR A 97 3.09 -17.26 3.99
CA TYR A 97 2.94 -15.81 4.04
C TYR A 97 3.03 -15.28 5.48
N LEU A 98 2.29 -15.90 6.41
CA LEU A 98 2.29 -15.49 7.82
C LEU A 98 3.65 -15.68 8.49
N ASP A 99 4.30 -16.82 8.27
CA ASP A 99 5.64 -17.09 8.83
C ASP A 99 6.67 -16.04 8.34
N ARG A 100 6.63 -15.73 7.05
CA ARG A 100 7.45 -14.67 6.45
C ARG A 100 7.08 -13.30 7.02
N MET A 101 5.80 -12.95 7.12
CA MET A 101 5.35 -11.64 7.59
C MET A 101 5.62 -11.42 9.08
N ARG A 102 5.67 -12.48 9.90
CA ARG A 102 6.09 -12.40 11.31
C ARG A 102 7.57 -12.12 11.49
N SER A 103 8.40 -12.42 10.48
CA SER A 103 9.84 -12.17 10.52
C SER A 103 10.14 -10.66 10.48
N LEU A 104 11.01 -10.20 11.39
CA LEU A 104 11.46 -8.81 11.40
C LEU A 104 12.21 -8.48 10.10
N GLY A 105 12.00 -7.26 9.60
CA GLY A 105 12.57 -6.80 8.33
C GLY A 105 11.80 -7.23 7.08
N THR A 106 10.75 -8.04 7.21
CA THR A 106 9.81 -8.29 6.10
C THR A 106 8.95 -7.06 5.85
N PHE A 107 8.97 -6.56 4.62
CA PHE A 107 8.14 -5.45 4.17
C PHE A 107 6.67 -5.82 4.28
N GLY A 108 5.89 -4.99 4.97
CA GLY A 108 4.44 -5.11 5.04
C GLY A 108 3.75 -4.17 4.04
N GLY A 109 2.49 -4.43 3.75
CA GLY A 109 1.75 -3.67 2.74
C GLY A 109 0.26 -3.51 3.06
N HIS A 110 -0.55 -3.61 2.00
CA HIS A 110 -1.99 -3.34 2.09
C HIS A 110 -2.71 -4.27 3.06
N LEU A 111 -2.40 -5.58 3.06
CA LEU A 111 -3.03 -6.54 3.95
C LEU A 111 -2.78 -6.21 5.43
N GLU A 112 -1.55 -5.84 5.78
CA GLU A 112 -1.20 -5.42 7.15
C GLU A 112 -1.91 -4.11 7.54
N LEU A 113 -2.07 -3.17 6.60
CA LEU A 113 -2.81 -1.93 6.82
C LEU A 113 -4.31 -2.20 7.06
N VAL A 114 -4.93 -3.07 6.25
CA VAL A 114 -6.33 -3.48 6.43
C VAL A 114 -6.50 -4.20 7.76
N ALA A 115 -5.62 -5.15 8.09
CA ALA A 115 -5.61 -5.84 9.37
C ALA A 115 -5.45 -4.86 10.54
N PHE A 116 -4.56 -3.87 10.42
CA PHE A 116 -4.44 -2.81 11.43
C PHE A 116 -5.75 -2.03 11.59
N THR A 117 -6.38 -1.59 10.50
CA THR A 117 -7.61 -0.80 10.59
C THR A 117 -8.73 -1.55 11.29
N ARG A 118 -8.91 -2.83 10.95
CA ARG A 118 -9.94 -3.69 11.54
C ARG A 118 -9.62 -4.06 13.00
N ASN A 119 -8.37 -4.41 13.30
CA ASN A 119 -7.94 -4.79 14.66
C ASN A 119 -8.06 -3.62 15.66
N TYR A 120 -7.65 -2.42 15.26
CA TYR A 120 -7.60 -1.26 16.14
C TYR A 120 -8.77 -0.28 15.96
N ARG A 121 -9.73 -0.58 15.08
CA ARG A 121 -10.85 0.33 14.70
C ARG A 121 -10.36 1.76 14.40
N THR A 122 -9.26 1.82 13.67
CA THR A 122 -8.52 3.05 13.38
C THR A 122 -8.42 3.21 11.87
N ALA A 123 -8.89 4.33 11.33
CA ALA A 123 -8.74 4.67 9.92
C ALA A 123 -7.28 5.06 9.61
N ILE A 124 -6.88 4.94 8.34
CA ILE A 124 -5.55 5.34 7.87
C ILE A 124 -5.68 6.26 6.67
N ASN A 125 -4.98 7.38 6.69
CA ASN A 125 -4.76 8.22 5.52
C ASN A 125 -3.31 8.08 5.05
N ILE A 126 -3.09 7.71 3.79
CA ILE A 126 -1.77 7.49 3.19
C ILE A 126 -1.51 8.52 2.11
N TYR A 127 -0.50 9.37 2.32
CA TYR A 127 -0.14 10.47 1.42
C TYR A 127 0.99 10.06 0.48
N HIS A 128 0.86 10.43 -0.78
CA HIS A 128 1.86 10.19 -1.81
C HIS A 128 2.52 11.50 -2.26
N ALA A 129 3.70 11.39 -2.87
CA ALA A 129 4.48 12.52 -3.34
C ALA A 129 3.80 13.34 -4.47
N ASP A 130 2.78 12.78 -5.12
CA ASP A 130 1.95 13.44 -6.15
C ASP A 130 0.74 14.19 -5.57
N GLY A 131 0.52 14.11 -4.26
CA GLY A 131 -0.62 14.72 -3.56
C GLY A 131 -1.85 13.83 -3.43
N THR A 132 -1.80 12.59 -3.92
CA THR A 132 -2.89 11.62 -3.74
C THR A 132 -2.94 11.17 -2.28
N VAL A 133 -4.17 11.00 -1.75
CA VAL A 133 -4.41 10.49 -0.39
C VAL A 133 -5.33 9.28 -0.45
N TYR A 134 -4.86 8.13 0.03
CA TYR A 134 -5.64 6.91 0.15
C TYR A 134 -6.21 6.79 1.56
N CYS A 135 -7.51 6.57 1.67
CA CYS A 135 -8.19 6.41 2.96
C CYS A 135 -8.60 4.95 3.15
N LEU A 136 -8.23 4.34 4.28
CA LEU A 136 -8.60 2.98 4.67
C LEU A 136 -9.39 3.01 5.99
N GLY A 137 -10.38 2.12 6.14
CA GLY A 137 -11.12 1.96 7.39
C GLY A 137 -12.11 3.09 7.71
N ARG A 138 -12.52 3.89 6.71
CA ARG A 138 -13.69 4.77 6.79
C ARG A 138 -14.84 4.15 6.01
N GLU A 139 -15.94 3.88 6.70
CA GLU A 139 -17.21 3.65 6.03
C GLU A 139 -17.62 4.98 5.36
N PRO A 140 -18.12 4.96 4.11
CA PRO A 140 -18.71 6.15 3.52
C PRO A 140 -19.87 6.58 4.42
N SER A 141 -19.81 7.81 4.94
CA SER A 141 -20.97 8.40 5.60
C SER A 141 -22.08 8.49 4.56
N ASP A 142 -23.22 7.84 4.82
CA ASP A 142 -24.45 8.06 4.09
C ASP A 142 -24.95 9.48 4.43
N ASP A 143 -24.29 10.48 3.86
CA ASP A 143 -24.78 11.85 3.80
C ASP A 143 -25.82 11.93 2.68
N SER A 144 -26.89 11.12 2.77
CA SER A 144 -28.09 11.29 1.97
C SER A 144 -28.85 12.52 2.46
N VAL A 145 -28.59 13.62 1.76
CA VAL A 145 -29.47 14.78 1.51
C VAL A 145 -30.88 14.68 2.11
N ASP A 146 -31.07 15.44 3.18
CA ASP A 146 -32.38 15.86 3.69
C ASP A 146 -33.15 16.60 2.58
N ASN A 147 -34.15 15.93 1.99
CA ASN A 147 -35.28 16.58 1.34
C ASN A 147 -36.38 15.55 1.01
N THR A 148 -37.33 15.36 1.92
CA THR A 148 -38.76 15.37 1.57
C THR A 148 -39.58 15.65 2.83
N SER A 149 -40.43 16.65 2.72
CA SER A 149 -41.25 17.23 3.78
C SER A 149 -42.51 16.42 4.06
N SER A 150 -42.87 16.37 5.36
CA SER A 150 -44.20 16.18 5.98
C SER A 150 -44.76 14.77 6.23
N PRO A 151 -45.66 14.58 7.22
CA PRO A 151 -45.76 15.26 8.54
C PRO A 151 -46.08 14.32 9.73
N ARG A 152 -45.72 14.79 10.95
CA ARG A 152 -46.29 14.53 12.29
C ARG A 152 -46.74 13.10 12.69
N SER A 153 -46.10 12.59 13.74
CA SER A 153 -46.83 12.14 14.95
C SER A 153 -46.03 12.49 16.21
N GLU A 154 -46.71 13.15 17.15
CA GLU A 154 -46.23 13.50 18.50
C GLU A 154 -46.31 12.29 19.44
N SER A 155 -45.69 12.46 20.62
CA SER A 155 -45.68 11.62 21.84
C SER A 155 -44.52 10.61 21.88
N THR A 156 -43.66 10.53 22.91
CA THR A 156 -43.60 11.12 24.26
C THR A 156 -42.14 11.19 24.69
N SER A 157 -41.83 12.20 25.50
CA SER A 157 -40.57 12.41 26.23
C SER A 157 -40.27 11.27 27.21
N GLU A 158 -39.14 10.57 27.02
CA GLU A 158 -38.41 9.92 28.11
C GLU A 158 -36.91 10.18 27.94
N ASP A 159 -36.34 10.83 28.95
CA ASP A 159 -34.92 11.09 29.13
C ASP A 159 -34.09 9.81 28.98
N ASN A 160 -33.17 9.78 28.01
CA ASN A 160 -32.14 8.75 27.94
C ASN A 160 -30.74 9.41 27.96
N PRO A 161 -30.08 9.50 29.13
CA PRO A 161 -28.73 10.01 29.21
C PRO A 161 -27.77 8.87 28.90
N GLY A 162 -27.40 8.67 27.63
CA GLY A 162 -26.44 7.61 27.33
C GLY A 162 -26.13 7.26 25.89
N ARG A 163 -26.63 7.98 24.89
CA ARG A 163 -26.20 7.73 23.50
C ARG A 163 -25.05 8.65 23.16
N ALA A 164 -23.83 8.25 23.57
CA ALA A 164 -22.63 8.76 22.94
C ALA A 164 -22.78 8.52 21.43
N SER A 165 -22.78 9.60 20.64
CA SER A 165 -22.61 9.49 19.19
C SER A 165 -21.41 8.59 18.92
N PRO A 166 -21.46 7.67 17.94
CA PRO A 166 -20.28 6.89 17.60
C PRO A 166 -19.19 7.90 17.23
N SER A 167 -18.20 8.07 18.11
CA SER A 167 -17.03 8.88 17.82
C SER A 167 -16.43 8.33 16.54
N SER A 168 -16.25 9.18 15.53
CA SER A 168 -15.55 8.82 14.31
C SER A 168 -14.27 8.05 14.66
N PRO A 169 -13.94 6.96 13.95
CA PRO A 169 -12.77 6.16 14.27
C PRO A 169 -11.53 7.05 14.32
N SER A 170 -10.66 6.80 15.29
CA SER A 170 -9.34 7.43 15.35
C SER A 170 -8.66 7.28 13.99
N THR A 171 -7.96 8.30 13.50
CA THR A 171 -7.27 8.25 12.21
C THR A 171 -5.76 8.37 12.43
N VAL A 172 -4.98 7.54 11.75
CA VAL A 172 -3.52 7.68 11.66
C VAL A 172 -3.10 8.12 10.26
N TYR A 173 -1.97 8.82 10.19
CA TYR A 173 -1.51 9.52 9.00
C TYR A 173 -0.12 9.03 8.60
N LEU A 174 -0.03 8.40 7.44
CA LEU A 174 1.19 7.83 6.89
C LEU A 174 1.54 8.52 5.57
N ALA A 175 2.82 8.52 5.21
CA ALA A 175 3.27 8.84 3.86
C ALA A 175 3.90 7.60 3.23
N TYR A 176 3.60 7.32 1.97
CA TYR A 176 4.19 6.22 1.21
C TYR A 176 5.11 6.76 0.10
N HIS A 177 6.30 6.18 -0.01
CA HIS A 177 7.34 6.57 -0.98
C HIS A 177 7.65 5.41 -1.93
N SER A 178 8.11 5.72 -3.14
CA SER A 178 8.25 4.76 -4.26
C SER A 178 9.17 3.56 -3.98
N TRP A 179 10.07 3.65 -3.02
CA TRP A 179 10.99 2.59 -2.62
C TRP A 179 10.43 1.69 -1.49
N GLU A 180 9.10 1.56 -1.41
CA GLU A 180 8.39 0.75 -0.41
C GLU A 180 8.65 1.21 1.03
N HIS A 181 8.64 2.53 1.25
CA HIS A 181 8.84 3.12 2.56
C HIS A 181 7.62 3.84 3.07
N TYR A 182 7.35 3.62 4.36
CA TYR A 182 6.33 4.34 5.09
C TYR A 182 6.98 5.29 6.10
N SER A 183 6.54 6.55 6.08
CA SER A 183 6.82 7.52 7.14
C SER A 183 5.57 7.83 7.94
N SER A 184 5.75 8.15 9.23
CA SER A 184 4.70 8.73 10.07
C SER A 184 4.58 10.22 9.78
N ILE A 185 3.36 10.75 9.63
CA ILE A 185 3.14 12.20 9.46
C ILE A 185 2.90 12.84 10.84
N ARG A 186 3.53 13.98 11.12
CA ARG A 186 3.39 14.71 12.40
C ARG A 186 3.16 16.21 12.22
N CYS A 187 2.57 16.83 13.23
CA CYS A 187 2.44 18.28 13.32
C CYS A 187 3.80 18.94 13.51
N ARG A 188 4.10 19.98 12.72
CA ARG A 188 5.32 20.78 12.85
C ARG A 188 5.37 21.60 14.14
N ALA A 189 4.22 21.93 14.72
CA ALA A 189 4.13 22.62 16.00
C ALA A 189 4.42 21.69 17.20
N GLY A 190 4.59 20.40 16.94
CA GLY A 190 4.72 19.36 17.95
C GLY A 190 3.37 18.81 18.41
N PRO A 191 3.40 17.81 19.31
CA PRO A 191 4.61 17.23 19.89
C PRO A 191 5.41 16.38 18.88
N HIS A 192 6.74 16.47 18.92
CA HIS A 192 7.64 15.71 18.03
C HIS A 192 7.95 14.30 18.54
N ASP A 193 7.67 14.06 19.83
CA ASP A 193 7.77 12.78 20.53
C ASP A 193 6.51 12.52 21.37
N GLY A 194 6.18 11.26 21.61
CA GLY A 194 4.87 10.89 22.16
C GLY A 194 3.77 10.98 21.11
N LEU A 195 2.50 10.91 21.53
CA LEU A 195 1.36 10.80 20.62
C LEU A 195 1.30 11.98 19.63
N PRO A 196 1.12 11.73 18.31
CA PRO A 196 1.16 12.79 17.29
C PRO A 196 0.15 13.92 17.46
N ARG A 197 -0.99 13.65 18.11
CA ARG A 197 -2.09 14.62 18.36
C ARG A 197 -2.51 15.41 17.11
N ILE A 198 -2.64 14.73 15.98
CA ILE A 198 -3.13 15.36 14.74
C ILE A 198 -4.62 15.70 14.92
N PRO A 199 -5.04 16.95 14.66
CA PRO A 199 -6.45 17.34 14.75
C PRO A 199 -7.34 16.54 13.79
N ASP A 200 -8.62 16.42 14.16
CA ASP A 200 -9.63 15.78 13.31
C ASP A 200 -9.63 16.39 11.90
N GLY A 201 -9.63 15.53 10.87
CA GLY A 201 -9.50 15.94 9.47
C GLY A 201 -8.05 15.95 8.94
N GLY A 202 -7.04 16.06 9.81
CA GLY A 202 -5.63 15.94 9.47
C GLY A 202 -5.11 16.86 8.36
N PRO A 203 -4.05 16.49 7.63
CA PRO A 203 -3.55 17.26 6.49
C PRO A 203 -4.57 17.22 5.33
N LEU A 204 -5.51 18.15 5.27
CA LEU A 204 -6.46 18.21 4.15
C LEU A 204 -5.74 18.66 2.87
N VAL A 205 -5.57 17.75 1.91
CA VAL A 205 -5.26 18.12 0.53
C VAL A 205 -6.59 18.56 -0.10
N GLN A 206 -6.80 19.86 -0.26
CA GLN A 206 -7.94 20.37 -1.02
C GLN A 206 -7.72 20.06 -2.50
N ASN A 207 -8.08 18.86 -2.95
CA ASN A 207 -8.26 18.60 -4.37
C ASN A 207 -9.50 17.71 -4.63
N PRO A 208 -10.68 18.31 -4.87
CA PRO A 208 -11.91 17.59 -5.17
C PRO A 208 -11.92 16.89 -6.54
N ASN A 209 -10.85 17.01 -7.33
CA ASN A 209 -10.69 16.36 -8.64
C ASN A 209 -9.55 15.33 -8.68
N SER A 210 -9.00 14.91 -7.54
CA SER A 210 -8.05 13.80 -7.54
C SER A 210 -8.78 12.54 -8.00
N PRO A 211 -8.36 11.86 -9.08
CA PRO A 211 -8.99 10.62 -9.50
C PRO A 211 -8.92 9.64 -8.33
N SER A 212 -10.06 9.01 -8.01
CA SER A 212 -10.09 7.91 -7.06
C SER A 212 -9.01 6.91 -7.46
N PRO A 213 -8.23 6.42 -6.49
CA PRO A 213 -7.16 5.51 -6.84
C PRO A 213 -7.69 4.29 -7.58
N PRO A 214 -6.92 3.75 -8.55
CA PRO A 214 -7.32 2.56 -9.28
C PRO A 214 -7.63 1.44 -8.28
N SER A 215 -8.77 0.77 -8.45
CA SER A 215 -9.21 -0.36 -7.63
C SER A 215 -8.11 -1.43 -7.54
N GLU A 216 -8.15 -2.30 -6.53
CA GLU A 216 -7.21 -3.44 -6.42
C GLU A 216 -7.15 -4.26 -7.70
N ARG A 217 -8.32 -4.46 -8.32
CA ARG A 217 -8.43 -5.08 -9.63
C ARG A 217 -7.66 -4.29 -10.69
N GLN A 218 -7.83 -2.97 -10.76
CA GLN A 218 -7.10 -2.12 -11.71
C GLN A 218 -5.58 -2.14 -11.49
N GLN A 219 -5.13 -2.18 -10.22
CA GLN A 219 -3.72 -2.29 -9.88
C GLN A 219 -3.14 -3.64 -10.33
N GLN A 220 -3.85 -4.75 -10.08
CA GLN A 220 -3.48 -6.08 -10.54
C GLN A 220 -3.44 -6.18 -12.07
N LEU A 221 -4.43 -5.59 -12.76
CA LEU A 221 -4.46 -5.54 -14.23
C LEU A 221 -3.25 -4.77 -14.77
N ASN A 222 -2.94 -3.61 -14.17
CA ASN A 222 -1.81 -2.79 -14.58
C ASN A 222 -0.47 -3.52 -14.36
N ALA A 223 -0.27 -4.15 -13.20
CA ALA A 223 0.92 -4.94 -12.89
C ALA A 223 1.08 -6.13 -13.85
N GLN A 224 0.00 -6.85 -14.12
CA GLN A 224 0.00 -7.97 -15.05
C GLN A 224 0.31 -7.53 -16.49
N LEU A 225 -0.21 -6.37 -16.90
CA LEU A 225 0.05 -5.78 -18.21
C LEU A 225 1.54 -5.40 -18.35
N GLU A 226 2.13 -4.82 -17.30
CA GLU A 226 3.54 -4.46 -17.27
C GLU A 226 4.45 -5.68 -17.36
N ALA A 227 4.16 -6.74 -16.59
CA ALA A 227 4.89 -8.01 -16.66
C ALA A 227 4.88 -8.62 -18.07
N LEU A 228 3.74 -8.59 -18.76
CA LEU A 228 3.64 -9.08 -20.14
C LEU A 228 4.39 -8.20 -21.15
N LYS A 229 4.40 -6.87 -20.94
CA LYS A 229 5.18 -5.92 -21.77
C LYS A 229 6.68 -6.18 -21.61
N ILE A 230 7.14 -6.44 -20.39
CA ILE A 230 8.53 -6.83 -20.10
C ILE A 230 8.88 -8.16 -20.78
N GLN A 231 8.03 -9.19 -20.64
CA GLN A 231 8.23 -10.50 -21.28
C GLN A 231 8.32 -10.38 -22.81
N LYS A 232 7.44 -9.58 -23.42
CA LYS A 232 7.46 -9.31 -24.87
C LYS A 232 8.78 -8.67 -25.29
N ASN A 233 9.26 -7.66 -24.57
CA ASN A 233 10.54 -7.00 -24.85
C ASN A 233 11.73 -7.97 -24.73
N GLN A 234 11.70 -8.91 -23.79
CA GLN A 234 12.73 -9.94 -23.67
C GLN A 234 12.71 -10.91 -24.87
N THR A 235 11.53 -11.33 -25.34
CA THR A 235 11.42 -12.20 -26.53
C THR A 235 11.77 -11.49 -27.84
N ALA A 236 11.80 -10.16 -27.88
CA ALA A 236 12.19 -9.39 -29.06
C ALA A 236 13.72 -9.38 -29.30
N LYS A 237 14.54 -9.70 -28.29
CA LYS A 237 16.02 -9.70 -28.39
C LYS A 237 16.52 -10.65 -29.50
N PRO A 238 17.56 -10.28 -30.27
CA PRO A 238 18.04 -11.08 -31.40
C PRO A 238 18.54 -12.47 -30.99
N ILE A 239 18.25 -13.49 -31.80
CA ILE A 239 18.69 -14.87 -31.54
C ILE A 239 20.23 -14.94 -31.70
N PRO A 240 20.97 -15.54 -30.76
CA PRO A 240 22.42 -15.62 -30.82
C PRO A 240 22.95 -16.26 -32.11
N GLN A 241 23.94 -15.62 -32.71
CA GLN A 241 24.58 -16.06 -33.96
C GLN A 241 25.53 -17.25 -33.81
N LYS A 242 25.61 -17.87 -32.62
CA LYS A 242 26.45 -19.05 -32.37
C LYS A 242 25.71 -20.39 -32.59
N ILE A 243 24.40 -20.36 -32.83
CA ILE A 243 23.53 -21.55 -32.93
C ILE A 243 23.45 -22.06 -34.38
N PRO A 244 23.33 -23.38 -34.68
CA PRO A 244 23.14 -23.87 -36.05
C PRO A 244 21.90 -23.29 -36.76
N ALA A 245 21.99 -23.01 -38.06
CA ALA A 245 20.93 -22.33 -38.84
C ALA A 245 19.55 -23.03 -38.76
N ARG A 246 19.53 -24.36 -38.77
CA ARG A 246 18.30 -25.17 -38.62
C ARG A 246 17.63 -24.94 -37.26
N ARG A 247 18.42 -24.84 -36.18
CA ARG A 247 17.95 -24.52 -34.82
C ARG A 247 17.48 -23.08 -34.69
N ARG A 248 18.15 -22.11 -35.33
CA ARG A 248 17.70 -20.70 -35.38
C ARG A 248 16.34 -20.55 -36.06
N LYS A 249 16.11 -21.23 -37.19
CA LYS A 249 14.81 -21.22 -37.90
C LYS A 249 13.67 -21.76 -37.02
N VAL A 250 13.91 -22.83 -36.27
CA VAL A 250 12.92 -23.41 -35.34
C VAL A 250 12.64 -22.47 -34.16
N GLN A 251 13.68 -21.88 -33.57
CA GLN A 251 13.54 -20.90 -32.48
C GLN A 251 12.81 -19.63 -32.94
N ALA A 252 13.10 -19.12 -34.13
CA ALA A 252 12.42 -17.96 -34.70
C ALA A 252 10.92 -18.21 -34.89
N LYS A 253 10.52 -19.38 -35.41
CA LYS A 253 9.09 -19.76 -35.54
C LYS A 253 8.38 -19.88 -34.19
N ARG A 254 9.03 -20.50 -33.19
CA ARG A 254 8.48 -20.61 -31.82
C ARG A 254 8.27 -19.23 -31.20
N ARG A 255 9.29 -18.36 -31.29
CA ARG A 255 9.25 -16.99 -30.77
C ARG A 255 8.23 -16.10 -31.47
N GLN A 256 8.03 -16.28 -32.78
CA GLN A 256 6.99 -15.57 -33.53
C GLN A 256 5.58 -15.98 -33.06
N LYS A 257 5.35 -17.28 -32.82
CA LYS A 257 4.10 -17.79 -32.25
C LYS A 257 3.85 -17.26 -30.83
N GLU A 258 4.89 -17.23 -30.01
CA GLU A 258 4.86 -16.67 -28.65
C GLU A 258 4.57 -15.16 -28.64
N ASN A 259 5.24 -14.39 -29.49
CA ASN A 259 4.99 -12.95 -29.64
C ASN A 259 3.54 -12.65 -30.08
N ARG A 260 2.99 -13.47 -30.99
CA ARG A 260 1.58 -13.34 -31.38
C ARG A 260 0.64 -13.61 -30.22
N LYS A 261 0.95 -14.60 -29.36
CA LYS A 261 0.17 -14.92 -28.15
C LYS A 261 0.26 -13.80 -27.11
N LEU A 262 1.46 -13.28 -26.84
CA LEU A 262 1.67 -12.16 -25.91
C LEU A 262 0.96 -10.89 -26.39
N LYS A 263 1.00 -10.59 -27.69
CA LYS A 263 0.28 -9.44 -28.26
C LYS A 263 -1.23 -9.52 -28.01
N GLY A 264 -1.84 -10.70 -28.20
CA GLY A 264 -3.27 -10.90 -27.91
C GLY A 264 -3.61 -10.75 -26.42
N LYS A 265 -2.74 -11.25 -25.53
CA LYS A 265 -2.96 -11.16 -24.08
C LYS A 265 -2.81 -9.72 -23.55
N ILE A 266 -1.83 -8.97 -24.07
CA ILE A 266 -1.65 -7.54 -23.77
C ILE A 266 -2.87 -6.74 -24.22
N GLN A 267 -3.33 -6.95 -25.46
CA GLN A 267 -4.50 -6.26 -25.99
C GLN A 267 -5.77 -6.55 -25.18
N TYR A 268 -5.96 -7.79 -24.74
CA TYR A 268 -7.08 -8.17 -23.87
C TYR A 268 -7.02 -7.44 -22.51
N LEU A 269 -5.86 -7.42 -21.85
CA LEU A 269 -5.74 -6.73 -20.56
C LEU A 269 -5.83 -5.20 -20.68
N GLU A 270 -5.34 -4.62 -21.77
CA GLU A 270 -5.55 -3.20 -22.08
C GLU A 270 -7.05 -2.88 -22.18
N THR A 271 -7.84 -3.71 -22.88
CA THR A 271 -9.31 -3.50 -22.94
C THR A 271 -10.02 -3.65 -21.60
N GLN A 272 -9.54 -4.53 -20.72
CA GLN A 272 -10.12 -4.70 -19.38
C GLN A 272 -9.76 -3.52 -18.46
N ALA A 273 -8.51 -3.04 -18.55
CA ALA A 273 -8.04 -1.86 -17.81
C ALA A 273 -8.77 -0.58 -18.26
N ASP A 274 -9.12 -0.46 -19.54
CA ASP A 274 -9.91 0.66 -20.05
C ASP A 274 -11.37 0.60 -19.55
N SER A 275 -11.98 -0.60 -19.50
CA SER A 275 -13.36 -0.78 -19.04
C SER A 275 -13.58 -0.47 -17.55
N GLU A 276 -12.56 -0.68 -16.72
CA GLU A 276 -12.58 -0.35 -15.29
C GLU A 276 -12.42 1.16 -15.04
N ASN A 277 -11.73 1.88 -15.94
CA ASN A 277 -11.57 3.34 -15.86
C ASN A 277 -12.79 4.12 -16.38
N HIS A 278 -13.64 3.51 -17.20
CA HIS A 278 -14.89 4.10 -17.71
C HIS A 278 -16.01 3.05 -17.61
N PRO A 279 -16.71 2.93 -16.47
CA PRO A 279 -17.85 2.04 -16.34
C PRO A 279 -19.02 2.61 -17.16
N GLN A 280 -19.03 2.37 -18.47
CA GLN A 280 -20.25 2.52 -19.25
C GLN A 280 -21.23 1.43 -18.81
N THR A 281 -22.46 1.86 -18.48
CA THR A 281 -23.64 1.02 -18.36
C THR A 281 -23.87 0.30 -19.67
N ASP A 282 -23.32 -0.90 -19.86
CA ASP A 282 -23.66 -1.71 -21.02
C ASP A 282 -23.91 -3.16 -20.64
N ALA A 283 -25.21 -3.48 -20.52
CA ALA A 283 -25.77 -4.80 -20.28
C ALA A 283 -25.68 -5.72 -21.52
N SER A 284 -24.65 -5.57 -22.36
CA SER A 284 -24.66 -6.11 -23.73
C SER A 284 -23.41 -6.89 -24.13
N LEU A 285 -22.70 -7.57 -23.23
CA LEU A 285 -21.60 -8.46 -23.64
C LEU A 285 -21.60 -9.81 -22.92
N ASN A 286 -22.79 -10.41 -22.81
CA ASN A 286 -22.94 -11.83 -22.48
C ASN A 286 -23.46 -12.61 -23.70
N GLN A 287 -22.78 -12.49 -24.83
CA GLN A 287 -23.01 -13.38 -25.96
C GLN A 287 -21.79 -13.43 -26.87
N LEU A 288 -20.82 -14.29 -26.52
CA LEU A 288 -19.95 -15.00 -27.47
C LEU A 288 -18.99 -15.92 -26.70
N TYR A 289 -19.54 -17.01 -26.16
CA TYR A 289 -18.86 -18.30 -26.03
C TYR A 289 -19.92 -19.38 -25.74
N ILE A 290 -20.60 -19.81 -26.81
CA ILE A 290 -21.02 -21.21 -27.01
C ILE A 290 -20.36 -21.63 -28.32
#